data_AF-A0A9P7CW60-F1
#
_entry.id   AF-A0A9P7CW60-F1
#
_cell.length_a   1.000
_cell.length_b   1.000
_cell.length_c   1.000
_cell.angle_alpha   90.00
_cell.angle_beta   90.00
_cell.angle_gamma   90.00
#
_symmetry.space_group_name_H-M   'P 1'
#
loop_
_entity.id
_entity.type
_entity.pdbx_description
1 polymer ?
#
loop_
_entity_poly.entity_id
_entity_poly.type
_entity_poly.pdbx_seq_one_letter_code
_entity_poly.pdbx_strand_id
1 'polypeptide(L)'
;MRFHFGLGVGHVYSHYRSTPAELQEVATDNETEDDEDEAEEDEDNVTSLSMCTSVLSGSTKLSVCDLQMVDFSDTEVFQIQQLLSSGPSEMNQPAGLSMLQQQLLSLTPEMQLALLTQPNLEIAASVDNLARRMEGLEKELSTLKRPRNDGEDGNDDGDVEPDDENRPRPHPTCRRATRKKQKKEPKYILNIPKGELSAKRLTTRSELQSCLKETIYNLTGLIASEIGEEQDQDVDEDDAAEPPKMAFNFQAANVVWKEQQSKFRSYKRKYIEKTNEEKAAKRRQFNTTNKRLRRQEHLAEDREKAVEEYKARNEKDPTDLLRPEYMSEQASEVDTDDEEKRKDRQKKLYQAAKLTECEFHAGIPVWEIIRPAWRADEVTKILEELDSIRDEQRKESKRKTALTRCVNLGNKSNSPPSLAIFPFMLDVRWHKEYQAANPGSGLVEMYENNPDGFGRLDAMIQPGGNQ
;
A
#
# COMPACT_ATOMS: atom_id res chain seq x y z
N MET A 1 -53.67 -23.56 46.70
CA MET A 1 -52.21 -23.84 46.66
C MET A 1 -51.53 -22.63 46.05
N ARG A 2 -50.83 -21.83 46.86
CA ARG A 2 -50.08 -20.64 46.45
C ARG A 2 -48.60 -20.96 46.62
N PHE A 3 -47.83 -20.89 45.54
CA PHE A 3 -46.37 -21.01 45.57
C PHE A 3 -45.75 -19.62 45.60
N HIS A 4 -44.99 -19.35 46.68
CA HIS A 4 -44.12 -18.18 46.79
C HIS A 4 -42.79 -18.48 46.11
N PHE A 5 -42.37 -17.64 45.16
CA PHE A 5 -40.98 -17.56 44.69
C PHE A 5 -40.23 -16.56 45.58
N GLY A 6 -39.20 -17.05 46.27
CA GLY A 6 -38.24 -16.22 47.00
C GLY A 6 -37.05 -15.88 46.11
N LEU A 7 -36.86 -14.60 45.82
CA LEU A 7 -35.65 -14.05 45.22
C LEU A 7 -34.69 -13.65 46.34
N GLY A 8 -33.60 -14.40 46.50
CA GLY A 8 -32.48 -14.04 47.38
C GLY A 8 -31.45 -13.23 46.59
N VAL A 9 -31.33 -11.94 46.88
CA VAL A 9 -30.27 -11.07 46.37
C VAL A 9 -29.17 -11.01 47.42
N GLY A 10 -28.08 -11.74 47.21
CA GLY A 10 -26.87 -11.65 48.04
C GLY A 10 -25.97 -10.52 47.56
N HIS A 11 -25.99 -9.38 48.24
CA HIS A 11 -24.96 -8.35 48.13
C HIS A 11 -23.76 -8.73 49.00
N VAL A 12 -22.62 -9.03 48.38
CA VAL A 12 -21.35 -9.21 49.08
C VAL A 12 -20.59 -7.89 49.03
N TYR A 13 -20.53 -7.23 50.19
CA TYR A 13 -19.63 -6.11 50.48
C TYR A 13 -18.19 -6.61 50.51
N SER A 14 -17.32 -6.06 49.66
CA SER A 14 -15.86 -6.23 49.75
C SER A 14 -15.25 -4.93 50.29
N HIS A 15 -14.98 -4.93 51.60
CA HIS A 15 -14.10 -3.97 52.25
C HIS A 15 -12.64 -4.30 51.90
N TYR A 16 -11.92 -3.39 51.25
CA TYR A 16 -10.46 -3.38 51.31
C TYR A 16 -9.98 -2.26 52.24
N ARG A 17 -9.30 -2.70 53.30
CA ARG A 17 -8.62 -1.90 54.32
C ARG A 17 -7.34 -1.30 53.75
N SER A 18 -7.10 -0.04 54.09
CA SER A 18 -5.77 0.57 54.17
C SER A 18 -4.90 -0.11 55.23
N THR A 19 -3.63 -0.31 54.93
CA THR A 19 -2.52 -0.07 55.86
C THR A 19 -1.27 0.37 55.07
N PRO A 20 -0.51 1.36 55.57
CA PRO A 20 0.77 1.79 55.01
C PRO A 20 1.94 1.03 55.65
N ALA A 21 2.99 0.75 54.88
CA ALA A 21 4.32 0.38 55.38
C ALA A 21 5.31 1.04 54.42
N GLU A 22 5.94 2.16 54.82
CA GLU A 22 7.21 2.16 55.55
C GLU A 22 8.34 1.65 54.64
N LEU A 23 8.77 2.51 53.72
CA LEU A 23 10.02 2.36 52.99
C LEU A 23 11.11 3.13 53.75
N GLN A 24 12.03 2.36 54.33
CA GLN A 24 13.31 2.85 54.80
C GLN A 24 14.16 3.31 53.61
N GLU A 25 14.60 4.56 53.67
CA GLU A 25 15.67 5.10 52.85
C GLU A 25 16.98 4.37 53.21
N VAL A 26 17.52 3.61 52.27
CA VAL A 26 18.91 3.15 52.32
C VAL A 26 19.67 3.96 51.27
N ALA A 27 20.39 4.96 51.74
CA ALA A 27 21.41 5.64 50.97
C ALA A 27 22.55 4.66 50.70
N THR A 28 22.78 4.35 49.43
CA THR A 28 24.05 3.77 48.97
C THR A 28 24.73 4.80 48.11
N ASP A 29 25.73 5.45 48.69
CA ASP A 29 26.76 6.20 47.97
C ASP A 29 27.54 5.21 47.10
N ASN A 30 27.36 5.29 45.79
CA ASN A 30 28.25 4.69 44.81
C ASN A 30 28.95 5.83 44.07
N GLU A 31 30.13 6.19 44.60
CA GLU A 31 31.17 6.87 43.85
C GLU A 31 31.48 6.01 42.61
N THR A 32 31.08 6.51 41.44
CA THR A 32 31.51 5.93 40.17
C THR A 32 32.49 6.92 39.58
N GLU A 33 33.73 6.46 39.50
CA GLU A 33 34.89 7.17 38.99
C GLU A 33 34.66 7.61 37.53
N ASP A 34 35.19 8.80 37.25
CA ASP A 34 35.23 9.45 35.95
C ASP A 34 36.04 8.62 34.94
N ASP A 35 35.37 8.05 33.94
CA ASP A 35 35.99 7.63 32.69
C ASP A 35 35.64 8.68 31.61
N GLU A 36 36.62 9.52 31.31
CA GLU A 36 36.64 10.46 30.19
C GLU A 36 36.71 9.69 28.86
N ASP A 37 35.57 9.36 28.28
CA ASP A 37 35.51 8.93 26.87
C ASP A 37 35.28 10.16 25.97
N GLU A 38 36.31 10.45 25.18
CA GLU A 38 36.34 11.43 24.10
C GLU A 38 35.15 11.24 23.15
N ALA A 39 34.15 12.12 23.26
CA ALA A 39 33.14 12.29 22.24
C ALA A 39 33.77 13.05 21.06
N GLU A 40 34.11 12.32 19.99
CA GLU A 40 34.36 12.93 18.69
C GLU A 40 33.12 13.73 18.27
N GLU A 41 33.31 15.03 18.13
CA GLU A 41 32.33 15.99 17.65
C GLU A 41 32.04 15.71 16.16
N ASP A 42 30.92 15.04 15.88
CA ASP A 42 30.32 15.04 14.55
C ASP A 42 29.78 16.45 14.27
N GLU A 43 30.57 17.22 13.50
CA GLU A 43 30.23 18.57 13.06
C GLU A 43 28.86 18.61 12.33
N ASP A 44 27.92 19.29 12.99
CA ASP A 44 26.90 20.19 12.47
C ASP A 44 26.70 20.22 10.94
N ASN A 45 25.83 19.35 10.44
CA ASN A 45 25.11 19.60 9.19
C ASN A 45 23.97 20.60 9.45
N VAL A 46 24.32 21.88 9.52
CA VAL A 46 23.38 22.99 9.62
C VAL A 46 22.57 23.08 8.33
N THR A 47 21.43 22.39 8.28
CA THR A 47 20.37 22.68 7.31
C THR A 47 19.86 24.10 7.55
N SER A 48 20.41 25.03 6.76
CA SER A 48 19.92 26.38 6.53
C SER A 48 18.39 26.38 6.36
N LEU A 49 17.70 26.78 7.43
CA LEU A 49 16.29 27.18 7.39
C LEU A 49 16.22 28.53 6.66
N SER A 50 16.13 28.47 5.33
CA SER A 50 15.76 29.63 4.52
C SER A 50 14.29 29.97 4.81
N MET A 51 14.10 31.02 5.60
CA MET A 51 12.80 31.70 5.74
C MET A 51 12.45 32.38 4.41
N CYS A 52 11.59 31.75 3.61
CA CYS A 52 10.91 32.45 2.53
C CYS A 52 9.74 33.27 3.11
N THR A 53 10.01 34.55 3.36
CA THR A 53 8.97 35.58 3.47
C THR A 53 8.28 35.71 2.12
N SER A 54 7.08 35.12 2.02
CA SER A 54 6.24 35.25 0.84
C SER A 54 5.51 36.59 0.89
N VAL A 55 5.97 37.50 0.05
CA VAL A 55 5.31 38.77 -0.29
C VAL A 55 3.92 38.49 -0.85
N LEU A 56 2.94 39.23 -0.34
CA LEU A 56 1.55 39.29 -0.80
C LEU A 56 1.49 39.55 -2.31
N SER A 57 0.98 38.58 -3.07
CA SER A 57 0.41 38.84 -4.39
C SER A 57 -0.98 38.19 -4.44
N GLY A 58 -1.98 39.05 -4.58
CA GLY A 58 -3.38 38.67 -4.61
C GLY A 58 -3.68 37.87 -5.89
N SER A 59 -4.13 36.64 -5.72
CA SER A 59 -4.80 35.89 -6.77
C SER A 59 -6.01 35.22 -6.15
N THR A 60 -7.18 35.75 -6.50
CA THR A 60 -8.50 35.21 -6.20
C THR A 60 -8.65 33.84 -6.84
N LYS A 61 -8.30 32.78 -6.10
CA LYS A 61 -8.72 31.42 -6.44
C LYS A 61 -10.13 31.20 -5.89
N LEU A 62 -11.08 31.13 -6.81
CA LEU A 62 -12.41 30.56 -6.60
C LEU A 62 -12.24 29.13 -6.06
N SER A 63 -12.65 28.95 -4.81
CA SER A 63 -12.86 27.65 -4.18
C SER A 63 -13.92 26.89 -4.96
N VAL A 64 -13.51 25.84 -5.68
CA VAL A 64 -14.43 24.83 -6.20
C VAL A 64 -14.88 24.01 -5.00
N CYS A 65 -16.10 24.30 -4.53
CA CYS A 65 -16.76 23.56 -3.47
C CYS A 65 -16.90 22.09 -3.84
N ASP A 66 -16.82 21.25 -2.82
CA ASP A 66 -17.14 19.84 -2.81
C ASP A 66 -18.47 19.56 -3.54
N LEU A 67 -18.38 19.01 -4.75
CA LEU A 67 -19.49 18.30 -5.39
C LEU A 67 -19.50 16.88 -4.81
N GLN A 68 -20.17 16.72 -3.67
CA GLN A 68 -20.63 15.41 -3.25
C GLN A 68 -21.66 14.92 -4.27
N MET A 69 -21.32 13.82 -4.96
CA MET A 69 -22.28 13.03 -5.73
C MET A 69 -23.27 12.42 -4.73
N VAL A 70 -24.43 13.05 -4.58
CA VAL A 70 -25.58 12.46 -3.89
C VAL A 70 -26.24 11.52 -4.89
N ASP A 71 -26.19 10.22 -4.60
CA ASP A 71 -26.92 9.21 -5.36
C ASP A 71 -28.43 9.39 -5.11
N PHE A 72 -29.11 10.08 -6.01
CA PHE A 72 -30.56 10.18 -6.00
C PHE A 72 -31.16 8.85 -6.43
N SER A 73 -31.98 8.25 -5.57
CA SER A 73 -32.80 7.10 -5.92
C SER A 73 -33.86 7.50 -6.97
N ASP A 74 -34.20 6.60 -7.90
CA ASP A 74 -35.17 6.84 -9.00
C ASP A 74 -36.56 7.32 -8.51
N THR A 75 -36.86 7.17 -7.22
CA THR A 75 -38.07 7.67 -6.58
C THR A 75 -38.10 9.18 -6.32
N GLU A 76 -36.96 9.86 -6.23
CA GLU A 76 -36.89 11.31 -5.96
C GLU A 76 -36.99 12.17 -7.23
N VAL A 77 -36.59 11.63 -8.39
CA VAL A 77 -36.75 12.29 -9.69
C VAL A 77 -38.23 12.50 -10.03
N PHE A 78 -39.11 11.61 -9.57
CA PHE A 78 -40.55 11.70 -9.83
C PHE A 78 -41.26 12.82 -9.03
N GLN A 79 -40.76 13.18 -7.84
CA GLN A 79 -41.35 14.28 -7.05
C GLN A 79 -40.94 15.66 -7.59
N ILE A 80 -39.74 15.81 -8.13
CA ILE A 80 -39.28 17.07 -8.72
C ILE A 80 -40.08 17.40 -9.99
N GLN A 81 -40.45 16.39 -10.78
CA GLN A 81 -41.25 16.58 -11.99
C GLN A 81 -42.72 16.94 -11.68
N GLN A 82 -43.24 16.51 -10.52
CA GLN A 82 -44.57 16.87 -10.06
C GLN A 82 -44.65 18.32 -9.54
N LEU A 83 -43.57 18.85 -8.96
CA LEU A 83 -43.49 20.25 -8.48
C LEU A 83 -43.33 21.28 -9.63
N LEU A 84 -42.75 20.88 -10.76
CA LEU A 84 -42.65 21.73 -11.96
C LEU A 84 -43.98 21.82 -12.76
N SER A 85 -44.97 21.00 -12.41
CA SER A 85 -46.30 20.99 -13.05
C SER A 85 -47.31 21.92 -12.35
N SER A 86 -47.01 22.36 -11.14
CA SER A 86 -47.79 23.35 -10.40
C SER A 86 -47.28 24.77 -10.72
N GLY A 87 -47.92 25.41 -11.69
CA GLY A 87 -47.57 26.76 -12.14
C GLY A 87 -47.65 27.80 -11.01
N PRO A 88 -46.65 28.68 -10.86
CA PRO A 88 -46.77 29.84 -10.00
C PRO A 88 -47.75 30.84 -10.62
N SER A 89 -48.78 31.12 -9.83
CA SER A 89 -49.69 32.25 -9.99
C SER A 89 -48.92 33.55 -10.19
N GLU A 90 -49.46 34.36 -11.09
CA GLU A 90 -49.15 35.77 -11.37
C GLU A 90 -48.44 36.51 -10.24
N MET A 91 -47.19 36.95 -10.48
CA MET A 91 -46.77 38.34 -10.27
C MET A 91 -45.32 38.58 -10.70
N ASN A 92 -45.13 39.71 -11.38
CA ASN A 92 -43.87 40.36 -11.76
C ASN A 92 -42.99 39.68 -12.81
N GLN A 93 -43.25 40.02 -14.08
CA GLN A 93 -42.26 39.93 -15.15
C GLN A 93 -41.26 41.10 -15.04
N PRO A 94 -39.94 40.85 -15.03
CA PRO A 94 -38.96 41.90 -15.28
C PRO A 94 -38.95 42.24 -16.78
N ALA A 95 -39.26 43.50 -17.08
CA ALA A 95 -39.13 44.09 -18.41
C ALA A 95 -37.66 44.11 -18.84
N GLY A 96 -37.22 43.05 -19.50
CA GLY A 96 -35.83 42.94 -19.98
C GLY A 96 -35.56 41.75 -20.88
N LEU A 97 -36.59 41.16 -21.50
CA LEU A 97 -36.38 40.16 -22.54
C LEU A 97 -35.80 40.87 -23.78
N SER A 98 -34.55 40.53 -24.08
CA SER A 98 -33.72 41.22 -25.06
C SER A 98 -34.34 41.20 -26.45
N MET A 99 -34.09 42.27 -27.21
CA MET A 99 -34.51 42.45 -28.61
C MET A 99 -34.20 41.23 -29.51
N LEU A 100 -33.19 40.43 -29.15
CA LEU A 100 -32.82 39.19 -29.85
C LEU A 100 -33.85 38.07 -29.70
N GLN A 101 -34.55 37.99 -28.57
CA GLN A 101 -35.58 36.97 -28.35
C GLN A 101 -36.86 37.29 -29.13
N GLN A 102 -37.16 38.58 -29.35
CA GLN A 102 -38.23 38.99 -30.26
C GLN A 102 -37.87 38.78 -31.74
N GLN A 103 -36.59 38.90 -32.11
CA GLN A 103 -36.13 38.55 -33.47
C GLN A 103 -36.15 37.04 -33.74
N LEU A 104 -35.95 36.20 -32.71
CA LEU A 104 -36.06 34.74 -32.88
C LEU A 104 -37.52 34.30 -33.06
N LEU A 105 -38.45 34.94 -32.37
CA LEU A 105 -39.89 34.64 -32.44
C LEU A 105 -40.57 35.14 -33.72
N SER A 106 -39.94 36.03 -34.49
CA SER A 106 -40.47 36.50 -35.78
C SER A 106 -40.07 35.62 -36.98
N LEU A 107 -39.18 34.64 -36.78
CA LEU A 107 -38.83 33.67 -37.80
C LEU A 107 -39.93 32.62 -37.98
N THR A 108 -40.22 32.26 -39.22
CA THR A 108 -41.18 31.19 -39.52
C THR A 108 -40.68 29.85 -38.95
N PRO A 109 -41.59 28.95 -38.52
CA PRO A 109 -41.21 27.64 -37.97
C PRO A 109 -40.28 26.83 -38.89
N GLU A 110 -40.41 26.99 -40.21
CA GLU A 110 -39.53 26.35 -41.20
C GLU A 110 -38.09 26.88 -41.15
N MET A 111 -37.89 28.18 -40.91
CA MET A 111 -36.54 28.76 -40.78
C MET A 111 -35.86 28.37 -39.46
N GLN A 112 -36.64 28.23 -38.38
CA GLN A 112 -36.12 27.74 -37.09
C GLN A 112 -35.67 26.27 -37.19
N LEU A 113 -36.39 25.44 -37.96
CA LEU A 113 -35.99 24.05 -38.21
C LEU A 113 -34.71 23.96 -39.07
N ALA A 114 -34.59 24.82 -40.09
CA ALA A 114 -33.44 24.83 -40.99
C ALA A 114 -32.12 25.18 -40.29
N LEU A 115 -32.15 26.11 -39.33
CA LEU A 115 -31.00 26.50 -38.52
C LEU A 115 -30.54 25.41 -37.54
N LEU A 116 -31.45 24.53 -37.08
CA LEU A 116 -31.07 23.38 -36.24
C LEU A 116 -30.47 22.22 -37.04
N THR A 117 -30.74 22.12 -38.34
CA THR A 117 -30.31 20.98 -39.17
C THR A 117 -28.92 21.12 -39.81
N GLN A 118 -28.37 22.33 -39.95
CA GLN A 118 -27.09 22.52 -40.66
C GLN A 118 -25.81 22.08 -39.91
N PRO A 119 -25.63 22.27 -38.58
CA PRO A 119 -24.37 21.88 -37.92
C PRO A 119 -24.18 20.36 -37.81
N ASN A 120 -25.23 19.56 -38.00
CA ASN A 120 -25.17 18.11 -37.81
C ASN A 120 -24.54 17.36 -39.00
N LEU A 121 -24.53 17.94 -40.20
CA LEU A 121 -23.94 17.30 -41.38
C LEU A 121 -22.41 17.36 -41.38
N GLU A 122 -21.82 18.46 -40.91
CA GLU A 122 -20.36 18.58 -40.77
C GLU A 122 -19.83 17.68 -39.65
N ILE A 123 -20.58 17.57 -38.54
CA ILE A 123 -20.23 16.67 -37.44
C ILE A 123 -20.32 15.21 -37.90
N ALA A 124 -21.36 14.82 -38.65
CA ALA A 124 -21.49 13.48 -39.20
C ALA A 124 -20.32 13.12 -40.14
N ALA A 125 -19.93 14.03 -41.03
CA ALA A 125 -18.78 13.83 -41.92
C ALA A 125 -17.45 13.73 -41.16
N SER A 126 -17.29 14.49 -40.07
CA SER A 126 -16.12 14.41 -39.19
C SER A 126 -16.04 13.06 -38.47
N VAL A 127 -17.17 12.56 -37.97
CA VAL A 127 -17.26 11.25 -37.30
C VAL A 127 -16.93 10.11 -38.26
N ASP A 128 -17.44 10.14 -39.50
CA ASP A 128 -17.15 9.13 -40.52
C ASP A 128 -15.67 9.11 -40.92
N ASN A 129 -15.03 10.29 -41.02
CA ASN A 129 -13.60 10.38 -41.30
C ASN A 129 -12.74 9.84 -40.14
N LEU A 130 -13.15 10.10 -38.89
CA LEU A 130 -12.51 9.55 -37.69
C LEU A 130 -12.63 8.02 -37.65
N ALA A 131 -13.81 7.47 -37.97
CA ALA A 131 -14.03 6.03 -38.02
C ALA A 131 -13.12 5.34 -39.04
N ARG A 132 -13.01 5.89 -40.27
CA ARG A 132 -12.09 5.36 -41.30
C ARG A 132 -10.63 5.41 -40.87
N ARG A 133 -10.22 6.48 -40.17
CA ARG A 133 -8.84 6.60 -39.66
C ARG A 133 -8.55 5.59 -38.56
N MET A 134 -9.51 5.31 -37.67
CA MET A 134 -9.35 4.26 -36.65
C MET A 134 -9.22 2.87 -37.29
N GLU A 135 -10.04 2.55 -38.29
CA GLU A 135 -9.96 1.26 -39.00
C GLU A 135 -8.61 1.08 -39.72
N GLY A 136 -8.04 2.16 -40.28
CA GLY A 136 -6.70 2.15 -40.87
C GLY A 136 -5.61 1.86 -39.83
N LEU A 137 -5.65 2.50 -38.67
CA LEU A 137 -4.70 2.28 -37.58
C LEU A 137 -4.80 0.88 -36.99
N GLU A 138 -6.00 0.29 -36.91
CA GLU A 138 -6.19 -1.09 -36.48
C GLU A 138 -5.56 -2.09 -37.45
N LYS A 139 -5.68 -1.85 -38.76
CA LYS A 139 -5.01 -2.64 -39.79
C LYS A 139 -3.49 -2.52 -39.68
N GLU A 140 -2.94 -1.32 -39.49
CA GLU A 140 -1.49 -1.12 -39.26
C GLU A 140 -0.99 -1.80 -37.98
N LEU A 141 -1.77 -1.75 -36.89
CA LEU A 141 -1.43 -2.46 -35.66
C LEU A 141 -1.45 -3.99 -35.84
N SER A 142 -2.36 -4.51 -36.67
CA SER A 142 -2.41 -5.93 -36.98
C SER A 142 -1.21 -6.41 -37.79
N THR A 143 -0.67 -5.57 -38.70
CA THR A 143 0.53 -5.90 -39.48
C THR A 143 1.82 -5.72 -38.68
N LEU A 144 1.86 -4.75 -37.76
CA LEU A 144 2.98 -4.53 -36.84
C LEU A 144 3.05 -5.55 -35.70
N LYS A 145 1.92 -6.18 -35.34
CA LYS A 145 1.91 -7.43 -34.57
C LYS A 145 2.44 -8.58 -35.44
N ARG A 146 3.75 -8.54 -35.74
CA ARG A 146 4.45 -9.76 -36.14
C ARG A 146 4.17 -10.81 -35.06
N PRO A 147 3.77 -12.04 -35.43
CA PRO A 147 3.71 -13.12 -34.47
C PRO A 147 5.10 -13.19 -33.84
N ARG A 148 5.15 -12.93 -32.54
CA ARG A 148 6.32 -13.29 -31.76
C ARG A 148 6.37 -14.80 -31.93
N ASN A 149 7.35 -15.25 -32.69
CA ASN A 149 7.70 -16.65 -32.77
C ASN A 149 8.21 -17.00 -31.37
N ASP A 150 7.27 -17.35 -30.51
CA ASP A 150 7.52 -17.89 -29.19
C ASP A 150 8.12 -19.27 -29.45
N GLY A 151 9.44 -19.27 -29.74
CA GLY A 151 10.21 -20.48 -29.83
C GLY A 151 10.00 -21.25 -28.54
N GLU A 152 9.37 -22.41 -28.69
CA GLU A 152 9.42 -23.50 -27.73
C GLU A 152 10.89 -23.88 -27.57
N ASP A 153 11.61 -23.17 -26.71
CA ASP A 153 12.85 -23.65 -26.12
C ASP A 153 12.46 -24.75 -25.14
N GLY A 154 12.21 -25.93 -25.71
CA GLY A 154 12.21 -27.19 -24.98
C GLY A 154 13.61 -27.42 -24.42
N ASN A 155 13.81 -27.02 -23.16
CA ASN A 155 14.84 -27.62 -22.31
C ASN A 155 14.29 -28.95 -21.80
N ASP A 156 14.30 -29.92 -22.71
CA ASP A 156 14.40 -31.34 -22.41
C ASP A 156 15.90 -31.67 -22.34
N ASP A 157 16.48 -31.56 -21.16
CA ASP A 157 17.73 -32.22 -20.80
C ASP A 157 17.43 -33.05 -19.56
N GLY A 158 16.81 -34.20 -19.79
CA GLY A 158 16.88 -35.31 -18.86
C GLY A 158 18.32 -35.81 -18.77
N ASP A 159 18.91 -35.72 -17.59
CA ASP A 159 19.91 -36.68 -17.13
C ASP A 159 19.78 -36.83 -15.61
N VAL A 160 18.94 -37.80 -15.23
CA VAL A 160 18.81 -38.31 -13.87
C VAL A 160 19.90 -39.37 -13.69
N GLU A 161 21.05 -38.94 -13.17
CA GLU A 161 22.06 -39.85 -12.62
C GLU A 161 21.57 -40.39 -11.25
N PRO A 162 21.77 -41.69 -10.96
CA PRO A 162 21.30 -42.31 -9.73
C PRO A 162 22.23 -42.02 -8.54
N ASP A 163 21.61 -41.64 -7.41
CA ASP A 163 22.05 -41.75 -6.02
C ASP A 163 23.56 -41.88 -5.73
N ASP A 164 24.21 -40.74 -5.48
CA ASP A 164 25.45 -40.66 -4.70
C ASP A 164 25.14 -40.01 -3.33
N GLU A 165 24.76 -40.85 -2.36
CA GLU A 165 24.34 -40.47 -0.99
C GLU A 165 25.45 -39.85 -0.13
N ASN A 166 26.66 -39.59 -0.65
CA ASN A 166 27.81 -39.22 0.19
C ASN A 166 28.47 -37.86 -0.10
N ARG A 167 27.79 -36.95 -0.81
CA ARG A 167 28.30 -35.58 -0.99
C ARG A 167 27.81 -34.62 0.10
N PRO A 168 28.74 -33.97 0.85
CA PRO A 168 28.36 -32.95 1.84
C PRO A 168 27.65 -31.78 1.14
N ARG A 169 26.42 -31.50 1.59
CA ARG A 169 25.56 -30.42 1.07
C ARG A 169 26.28 -29.07 1.25
N PRO A 170 26.53 -28.30 0.19
CA PRO A 170 27.13 -26.98 0.33
C PRO A 170 26.13 -26.01 0.97
N HIS A 171 26.57 -25.35 2.04
CA HIS A 171 25.83 -24.34 2.80
C HIS A 171 25.18 -23.26 1.91
N PRO A 172 23.94 -22.81 2.23
CA PRO A 172 23.23 -21.78 1.48
C PRO A 172 23.61 -20.35 1.93
N THR A 173 24.90 -20.08 2.15
CA THR A 173 25.37 -18.73 2.51
C THR A 173 26.36 -18.22 1.47
N CYS A 174 26.12 -17.00 1.00
CA CYS A 174 27.07 -16.18 0.23
C CYS A 174 27.49 -16.69 -1.16
N ARG A 175 26.56 -16.69 -2.12
CA ARG A 175 26.91 -16.35 -3.52
C ARG A 175 26.05 -15.21 -4.06
N ARG A 176 26.12 -14.07 -3.38
CA ARG A 176 25.88 -12.77 -4.03
C ARG A 176 27.10 -12.48 -4.90
N ALA A 177 27.24 -13.23 -5.99
CA ALA A 177 28.21 -12.94 -7.03
C ALA A 177 27.96 -11.50 -7.47
N THR A 178 28.88 -10.61 -7.13
CA THR A 178 28.96 -9.26 -7.66
C THR A 178 29.16 -9.41 -9.15
N ARG A 179 28.04 -9.51 -9.89
CA ARG A 179 28.03 -9.37 -11.35
C ARG A 179 28.68 -8.01 -11.62
N LYS A 180 29.98 -8.04 -11.96
CA LYS A 180 30.68 -6.90 -12.54
C LYS A 180 29.77 -6.44 -13.65
N LYS A 181 29.09 -5.31 -13.44
CA LYS A 181 28.19 -4.71 -14.42
C LYS A 181 29.08 -4.46 -15.62
N GLN A 182 29.03 -5.34 -16.63
CA GLN A 182 29.62 -5.08 -17.92
C GLN A 182 29.07 -3.71 -18.32
N LYS A 183 29.97 -2.72 -18.48
CA LYS A 183 29.61 -1.39 -18.93
C LYS A 183 28.93 -1.60 -20.28
N LYS A 184 27.59 -1.56 -20.28
CA LYS A 184 26.81 -1.71 -21.51
C LYS A 184 27.24 -0.55 -22.38
N GLU A 185 27.84 -0.86 -23.53
CA GLU A 185 28.23 0.16 -24.49
C GLU A 185 27.03 1.07 -24.76
N PRO A 186 27.23 2.40 -24.79
CA PRO A 186 26.15 3.35 -24.98
C PRO A 186 25.45 3.03 -26.31
N LYS A 187 24.21 2.55 -26.22
CA LYS A 187 23.43 2.07 -27.37
C LYS A 187 23.09 3.15 -28.40
N TYR A 188 23.32 4.43 -28.10
CA TYR A 188 22.85 5.56 -28.91
C TYR A 188 23.99 6.51 -29.29
N ILE A 189 24.12 6.79 -30.60
CA ILE A 189 25.17 7.63 -31.20
C ILE A 189 25.16 9.06 -30.66
N LEU A 190 23.99 9.59 -30.26
CA LEU A 190 23.85 10.95 -29.73
C LEU A 190 24.54 11.15 -28.37
N ASN A 191 24.76 10.08 -27.60
CA ASN A 191 25.31 10.13 -26.24
C ASN A 191 26.84 9.95 -26.16
N ILE A 192 27.49 9.65 -27.28
CA ILE A 192 28.94 9.44 -27.35
C ILE A 192 29.62 10.81 -27.58
N PRO A 193 30.75 11.15 -26.95
CA PRO A 193 31.50 12.39 -27.21
C PRO A 193 31.88 12.52 -28.70
N LYS A 194 31.91 13.74 -29.26
CA LYS A 194 32.21 13.97 -30.70
C LYS A 194 33.58 13.40 -31.11
N GLY A 195 34.58 13.50 -30.22
CA GLY A 195 35.94 13.00 -30.47
C GLY A 195 36.08 11.48 -30.53
N GLU A 196 35.10 10.71 -30.04
CA GLU A 196 35.14 9.24 -30.02
C GLU A 196 34.35 8.60 -31.18
N LEU A 197 33.71 9.42 -32.02
CA LEU A 197 32.88 8.95 -33.13
C LEU A 197 33.70 8.87 -34.42
N SER A 198 33.50 7.80 -35.18
CA SER A 198 34.06 7.71 -36.54
C SER A 198 33.42 8.77 -37.45
N ALA A 199 34.13 9.18 -38.51
CA ALA A 199 33.66 10.19 -39.46
C ALA A 199 32.26 9.90 -40.01
N LYS A 200 31.95 8.64 -40.33
CA LYS A 200 30.61 8.22 -40.78
C LYS A 200 29.54 8.36 -39.69
N ARG A 201 29.88 8.15 -38.42
CA ARG A 201 28.93 8.35 -37.31
C ARG A 201 28.77 9.81 -36.95
N LEU A 202 29.78 10.65 -37.19
CA LEU A 202 29.68 12.10 -37.04
C LEU A 202 28.67 12.69 -38.02
N THR A 203 28.69 12.28 -39.30
CA THR A 203 27.68 12.73 -40.27
C THR A 203 26.27 12.31 -39.86
N THR A 204 26.08 11.04 -39.48
CA THR A 204 24.77 10.55 -38.99
C THR A 204 24.32 11.27 -37.72
N ARG A 205 25.26 11.61 -36.82
CA ARG A 205 24.94 12.39 -35.62
C ARG A 205 24.44 13.79 -36.00
N SER A 206 25.10 14.47 -36.93
CA SER A 206 24.69 15.79 -37.39
C SER A 206 23.32 15.78 -38.06
N GLU A 207 23.04 14.77 -38.90
CA GLU A 207 21.73 14.56 -39.53
C GLU A 207 20.64 14.34 -38.47
N LEU A 208 20.89 13.46 -37.49
CA LEU A 208 19.94 13.20 -36.40
C LEU A 208 19.70 14.44 -35.53
N GLN A 209 20.74 15.23 -35.26
CA GLN A 209 20.61 16.49 -34.53
C GLN A 209 19.78 17.53 -35.32
N SER A 210 19.95 17.58 -36.64
CA SER A 210 19.15 18.45 -37.51
C SER A 210 17.68 18.04 -37.50
N CYS A 211 17.37 16.75 -37.67
CA CYS A 211 16.00 16.23 -37.57
C CYS A 211 15.38 16.50 -36.20
N LEU A 212 16.16 16.34 -35.13
CA LEU A 212 15.67 16.57 -33.76
C LEU A 212 15.38 18.05 -33.53
N LYS A 213 16.23 18.97 -34.02
CA LYS A 213 15.96 20.41 -34.00
C LYS A 213 14.68 20.77 -34.77
N GLU A 214 14.49 20.20 -35.95
CA GLU A 214 13.28 20.43 -36.76
C GLU A 214 12.02 19.90 -36.08
N THR A 215 12.05 18.70 -35.48
CA THR A 215 10.90 18.17 -34.73
C THR A 215 10.57 18.99 -33.48
N ILE A 216 11.58 19.47 -32.75
CA ILE A 216 11.36 20.39 -31.63
C ILE A 216 10.72 21.68 -32.13
N TYR A 217 11.26 22.27 -33.21
CA TYR A 217 10.71 23.48 -33.81
C TYR A 217 9.23 23.31 -34.19
N ASN A 218 8.90 22.22 -34.88
CA ASN A 218 7.54 21.93 -35.29
C ASN A 218 6.57 21.71 -34.11
N LEU A 219 7.07 21.23 -32.96
CA LEU A 219 6.28 21.00 -31.76
C LEU A 219 6.11 22.24 -30.88
N THR A 220 7.15 23.06 -30.74
CA THR A 220 7.16 24.19 -29.80
C THR A 220 6.93 25.54 -30.47
N GLY A 221 7.10 25.64 -31.79
CA GLY A 221 7.05 26.90 -32.54
C GLY A 221 8.21 27.85 -32.25
N LEU A 222 9.18 27.45 -31.40
CA LEU A 222 10.31 28.28 -31.02
C LEU A 222 11.45 28.09 -32.02
N ILE A 223 11.74 29.13 -32.81
CA ILE A 223 12.84 29.13 -33.78
C ILE A 223 14.15 28.94 -33.01
N ALA A 224 14.90 27.88 -33.31
CA ALA A 224 16.14 27.55 -32.62
C ALA A 224 17.21 28.66 -32.69
N SER A 225 17.04 29.67 -33.55
CA SER A 225 17.92 30.85 -33.66
C SER A 225 17.82 31.80 -32.46
N GLU A 226 16.82 31.65 -31.58
CA GLU A 226 16.70 32.45 -30.35
C GLU A 226 17.36 31.78 -29.13
N ILE A 227 17.83 30.54 -29.29
CA ILE A 227 18.69 29.85 -28.32
C ILE A 227 20.12 30.11 -28.78
N GLY A 228 20.66 31.24 -28.33
CA GLY A 228 21.92 31.88 -28.77
C GLY A 228 22.94 30.96 -29.44
N GLU A 229 23.16 31.18 -30.73
CA GLU A 229 24.47 30.92 -31.33
C GLU A 229 25.47 31.84 -30.61
N GLU A 230 26.26 31.28 -29.71
CA GLU A 230 27.46 31.92 -29.19
C GLU A 230 28.30 32.33 -30.41
N GLN A 231 28.28 33.62 -30.73
CA GLN A 231 29.26 34.19 -31.64
C GLN A 231 30.60 34.10 -30.93
N ASP A 232 31.51 33.29 -31.49
CA ASP A 232 32.94 33.35 -31.19
C ASP A 232 33.44 34.75 -31.63
N GLN A 233 33.21 35.77 -30.81
CA GLN A 233 33.91 37.03 -30.91
C GLN A 233 35.25 36.85 -30.23
N ASP A 234 36.32 36.98 -31.01
CA ASP A 234 37.68 37.20 -30.53
C ASP A 234 37.71 38.51 -29.74
N VAL A 235 37.32 38.45 -28.45
CA VAL A 235 37.43 39.56 -27.50
C VAL A 235 38.74 39.40 -26.78
N ASP A 236 39.59 40.42 -26.93
CA ASP A 236 40.92 40.52 -26.36
C ASP A 236 40.93 40.17 -24.86
N GLU A 237 41.88 39.29 -24.51
CA GLU A 237 42.28 38.92 -23.15
C GLU A 237 42.58 40.19 -22.33
N ASP A 238 41.84 40.47 -21.24
CA ASP A 238 42.44 41.02 -20.01
C ASP A 238 41.47 41.26 -18.82
N ASP A 239 40.15 41.06 -18.97
CA ASP A 239 39.22 41.13 -17.82
C ASP A 239 38.25 39.93 -17.78
N ALA A 240 38.83 38.72 -17.66
CA ALA A 240 38.11 37.45 -17.57
C ALA A 240 37.37 37.30 -16.23
N ALA A 241 36.25 38.02 -16.06
CA ALA A 241 35.21 37.62 -15.13
C ALA A 241 34.71 36.23 -15.57
N GLU A 242 34.98 35.19 -14.78
CA GLU A 242 34.55 33.82 -15.11
C GLU A 242 33.08 33.86 -15.55
N PRO A 243 32.75 33.45 -16.79
CA PRO A 243 31.37 33.43 -17.25
C PRO A 243 30.59 32.58 -16.25
N PRO A 244 29.43 33.05 -15.76
CA PRO A 244 28.68 32.35 -14.73
C PRO A 244 28.46 30.92 -15.21
N LYS A 245 29.11 29.96 -14.52
CA LYS A 245 28.97 28.53 -14.77
C LYS A 245 27.50 28.20 -14.52
N MET A 246 26.68 28.33 -15.55
CA MET A 246 25.30 27.87 -15.59
C MET A 246 25.36 26.35 -15.61
N ALA A 247 25.66 25.76 -14.45
CA ALA A 247 25.62 24.32 -14.24
C ALA A 247 24.18 23.88 -14.47
N PHE A 248 23.87 23.50 -15.70
CA PHE A 248 22.59 22.97 -16.08
C PHE A 248 22.36 21.74 -15.20
N ASN A 249 21.46 21.85 -14.23
CA ASN A 249 21.36 20.86 -13.18
C ASN A 249 20.61 19.63 -13.72
N PHE A 250 21.32 18.77 -14.46
CA PHE A 250 20.82 17.53 -15.05
C PHE A 250 20.25 16.55 -14.01
N GLN A 251 20.50 16.80 -12.72
CA GLN A 251 19.85 16.07 -11.62
C GLN A 251 18.34 16.33 -11.59
N ALA A 252 17.88 17.55 -11.87
CA ALA A 252 16.46 17.89 -11.90
C ALA A 252 15.71 17.13 -13.01
N ALA A 253 16.31 17.02 -14.21
CA ALA A 253 15.73 16.27 -15.32
C ALA A 253 15.60 14.77 -15.00
N ASN A 254 16.56 14.19 -14.28
CA ASN A 254 16.52 12.79 -13.86
C ASN A 254 15.44 12.51 -12.80
N VAL A 255 15.22 13.44 -11.87
CA VAL A 255 14.14 13.34 -10.86
C VAL A 255 12.78 13.40 -11.56
N VAL A 256 12.56 14.40 -12.42
CA VAL A 256 11.31 14.55 -13.19
C VAL A 256 11.04 13.31 -14.06
N TRP A 257 12.07 12.78 -14.73
CA TRP A 257 11.92 11.56 -15.53
C TRP A 257 11.53 10.34 -14.69
N LYS A 258 12.15 10.14 -13.51
CA LYS A 258 11.79 9.05 -12.60
C LYS A 258 10.35 9.16 -12.09
N GLU A 259 9.89 10.38 -11.79
CA GLU A 259 8.50 10.62 -11.41
C GLU A 259 7.54 10.29 -12.55
N GLN A 260 7.83 10.73 -13.78
CA GLN A 260 7.01 10.42 -14.95
C GLN A 260 6.98 8.91 -15.24
N GLN A 261 8.10 8.21 -15.10
CA GLN A 261 8.12 6.75 -15.20
C GLN A 261 7.28 6.07 -14.12
N SER A 262 7.32 6.55 -12.88
CA SER A 262 6.49 6.03 -11.79
C SER A 262 5.00 6.22 -12.07
N LYS A 263 4.61 7.42 -12.53
CA LYS A 263 3.24 7.74 -12.97
C LYS A 263 2.81 6.81 -14.11
N PHE A 264 3.61 6.66 -15.16
CA PHE A 264 3.32 5.77 -16.29
C PHE A 264 3.16 4.30 -15.86
N ARG A 265 4.04 3.79 -14.98
CA ARG A 265 3.91 2.43 -14.41
C ARG A 265 2.64 2.26 -13.58
N SER A 266 2.24 3.30 -12.84
CA SER A 266 0.98 3.32 -12.10
C SER A 266 -0.23 3.27 -13.03
N TYR A 267 -0.25 4.10 -14.08
CA TYR A 267 -1.31 4.10 -15.10
C TYR A 267 -1.41 2.76 -15.82
N LYS A 268 -0.28 2.20 -16.26
CA LYS A 268 -0.25 0.88 -16.90
C LYS A 268 -0.81 -0.20 -15.97
N ARG A 269 -0.48 -0.17 -14.67
CA ARG A 269 -1.04 -1.08 -13.67
C ARG A 269 -2.56 -0.92 -13.53
N LYS A 270 -3.05 0.30 -13.38
CA LYS A 270 -4.50 0.59 -13.31
C LYS A 270 -5.24 0.18 -14.58
N TYR A 271 -4.64 0.40 -15.74
CA TYR A 271 -5.20 -0.03 -17.02
C TYR A 271 -5.31 -1.56 -17.09
N ILE A 272 -4.25 -2.29 -16.73
CA ILE A 272 -4.29 -3.76 -16.67
C ILE A 272 -5.35 -4.27 -15.68
N GLU A 273 -5.51 -3.63 -14.53
CA GLU A 273 -6.57 -3.97 -13.56
C GLU A 273 -7.97 -3.73 -14.13
N LYS A 274 -8.17 -2.66 -14.91
CA LYS A 274 -9.45 -2.38 -15.58
C LYS A 274 -9.72 -3.35 -16.73
N THR A 275 -8.70 -3.74 -17.50
CA THR A 275 -8.85 -4.61 -18.67
C THR A 275 -8.96 -6.08 -18.28
N ASN A 276 -8.38 -6.50 -17.15
CA ASN A 276 -8.35 -7.89 -16.73
C ASN A 276 -8.73 -8.02 -15.24
N GLU A 277 -10.00 -8.34 -15.02
CA GLU A 277 -10.59 -8.49 -13.69
C GLU A 277 -9.94 -9.60 -12.85
N GLU A 278 -9.57 -10.73 -13.48
CA GLU A 278 -8.90 -11.85 -12.80
C GLU A 278 -7.54 -11.43 -12.22
N LYS A 279 -6.74 -10.68 -13.00
CA LYS A 279 -5.47 -10.12 -12.52
C LYS A 279 -5.70 -9.09 -11.42
N ALA A 280 -6.76 -8.30 -11.51
CA ALA A 280 -7.14 -7.35 -10.46
C ALA A 280 -7.52 -8.09 -9.16
N ALA A 281 -8.29 -9.17 -9.25
CA ALA A 281 -8.68 -9.99 -8.10
C ALA A 281 -7.46 -10.67 -7.44
N LYS A 282 -6.59 -11.32 -8.22
CA LYS A 282 -5.33 -11.91 -7.72
C LYS A 282 -4.44 -10.86 -7.03
N ARG A 283 -4.36 -9.64 -7.60
CA ARG A 283 -3.59 -8.56 -6.99
C ARG A 283 -4.23 -8.02 -5.72
N ARG A 284 -5.57 -7.92 -5.65
CA ARG A 284 -6.29 -7.58 -4.43
C ARG A 284 -5.99 -8.60 -3.32
N GLN A 285 -6.10 -9.88 -3.62
CA GLN A 285 -5.75 -10.97 -2.69
C GLN A 285 -4.29 -10.86 -2.22
N PHE A 286 -3.33 -10.77 -3.14
CA PHE A 286 -1.91 -10.63 -2.80
C PHE A 286 -1.61 -9.40 -1.93
N ASN A 287 -2.22 -8.25 -2.24
CA ASN A 287 -2.07 -7.04 -1.43
C ASN A 287 -2.65 -7.24 -0.02
N THR A 288 -3.80 -7.91 0.11
CA THR A 288 -4.39 -8.20 1.41
C THR A 288 -3.51 -9.16 2.21
N THR A 289 -3.06 -10.26 1.61
CA THR A 289 -2.13 -11.23 2.24
C THR A 289 -0.86 -10.53 2.73
N ASN A 290 -0.22 -9.72 1.89
CA ASN A 290 0.99 -8.99 2.28
C ASN A 290 0.74 -7.95 3.38
N LYS A 291 -0.41 -7.27 3.39
CA LYS A 291 -0.77 -6.36 4.48
C LYS A 291 -0.92 -7.12 5.79
N ARG A 292 -1.51 -8.31 5.78
CA ARG A 292 -1.65 -9.16 6.97
C ARG A 292 -0.31 -9.64 7.48
N LEU A 293 0.56 -10.12 6.58
CA LEU A 293 1.91 -10.54 6.91
C LEU A 293 2.70 -9.40 7.58
N ARG A 294 2.69 -8.19 6.99
CA ARG A 294 3.35 -7.03 7.61
C ARG A 294 2.82 -6.66 8.98
N ARG A 295 1.51 -6.82 9.21
CA ARG A 295 0.92 -6.61 10.55
C ARG A 295 1.40 -7.66 11.53
N GLN A 296 1.54 -8.92 11.10
CA GLN A 296 2.10 -9.99 11.92
C GLN A 296 3.58 -9.76 12.23
N GLU A 297 4.37 -9.31 11.24
CA GLU A 297 5.79 -8.92 11.42
C GLU A 297 5.91 -7.81 12.47
N HIS A 298 5.17 -6.71 12.31
CA HIS A 298 5.18 -5.63 13.29
C HIS A 298 4.69 -6.06 14.67
N LEU A 299 3.70 -6.96 14.74
CA LEU A 299 3.23 -7.52 16.00
C LEU A 299 4.30 -8.38 16.68
N ALA A 300 5.08 -9.14 15.91
CA ALA A 300 6.20 -9.92 16.41
C ALA A 300 7.32 -9.00 16.93
N GLU A 301 7.75 -8.01 16.13
CA GLU A 301 8.74 -6.99 16.52
C GLU A 301 8.35 -6.25 17.80
N ASP A 302 7.06 -5.91 17.94
CA ASP A 302 6.58 -5.22 19.14
C ASP A 302 6.51 -6.14 20.37
N ARG A 303 6.29 -7.44 20.18
CA ARG A 303 6.32 -8.43 21.26
C ARG A 303 7.75 -8.78 21.67
N GLU A 304 8.70 -8.70 20.75
CA GLU A 304 10.12 -8.92 21.02
C GLU A 304 10.64 -7.97 22.10
N LYS A 305 10.18 -6.71 22.09
CA LYS A 305 10.51 -5.71 23.12
C LYS A 305 9.96 -6.05 24.51
N ALA A 306 8.90 -6.87 24.59
CA ALA A 306 8.29 -7.30 25.84
C ALA A 306 8.90 -8.60 26.39
N VAL A 307 9.82 -9.24 25.66
CA VAL A 307 10.43 -10.53 26.01
C VAL A 307 11.25 -10.43 27.30
N GLU A 308 12.06 -9.38 27.45
CA GLU A 308 12.95 -9.24 28.61
C GLU A 308 12.16 -9.21 29.93
N GLU A 309 11.07 -8.44 29.95
CA GLU A 309 10.20 -8.33 31.11
C GLU A 309 9.39 -9.62 31.35
N TYR A 310 8.94 -10.28 30.28
CA TYR A 310 8.29 -11.59 30.41
C TYR A 310 9.26 -12.63 31.01
N LYS A 311 10.50 -12.65 30.54
CA LYS A 311 11.55 -13.55 31.03
C LYS A 311 11.85 -13.32 32.51
N ALA A 312 11.87 -12.05 32.94
CA ALA A 312 12.01 -11.70 34.36
C ALA A 312 10.82 -12.18 35.21
N ARG A 313 9.58 -12.13 34.70
CA ARG A 313 8.37 -12.55 35.42
C ARG A 313 8.19 -14.08 35.48
N ASN A 314 8.53 -14.78 34.40
CA ASN A 314 8.17 -16.19 34.20
C ASN A 314 9.37 -17.15 34.12
N GLU A 315 10.61 -16.64 34.16
CA GLU A 315 11.86 -17.41 34.03
C GLU A 315 11.98 -18.22 32.72
N LYS A 316 11.23 -17.83 31.69
CA LYS A 316 11.16 -18.54 30.39
C LYS A 316 11.33 -17.56 29.25
N ASP A 317 11.99 -18.00 28.18
CA ASP A 317 12.33 -17.16 27.04
C ASP A 317 11.42 -17.43 25.82
N PRO A 318 10.39 -16.61 25.56
CA PRO A 318 9.46 -16.83 24.46
C PRO A 318 9.99 -16.43 23.08
N THR A 319 11.27 -16.06 22.93
CA THR A 319 11.84 -15.54 21.68
C THR A 319 11.58 -16.46 20.48
N ASP A 320 11.74 -17.77 20.64
CA ASP A 320 11.52 -18.74 19.56
C ASP A 320 10.06 -18.81 19.06
N LEU A 321 9.12 -18.28 19.85
CA LEU A 321 7.69 -18.24 19.52
C LEU A 321 7.29 -16.99 18.75
N LEU A 322 8.19 -16.01 18.62
CA LEU A 322 7.91 -14.70 18.01
C LEU A 322 8.18 -14.68 16.51
N ARG A 323 7.62 -15.67 15.78
CA ARG A 323 7.63 -15.66 14.31
C ARG A 323 6.31 -15.16 13.76
N PRO A 324 6.31 -14.39 12.65
CA PRO A 324 5.09 -13.84 12.05
C PRO A 324 4.00 -14.90 11.79
N GLU A 325 4.40 -16.09 11.35
CA GLU A 325 3.52 -17.21 11.03
C GLU A 325 2.80 -17.78 12.26
N TYR A 326 3.36 -17.57 13.46
CA TYR A 326 2.78 -18.00 14.72
C TYR A 326 1.89 -16.92 15.35
N MET A 327 1.93 -15.70 14.81
CA MET A 327 1.16 -14.56 15.32
C MET A 327 -0.30 -14.64 14.88
N SER A 328 -1.19 -14.06 15.70
CA SER A 328 -2.59 -13.87 15.29
C SER A 328 -2.67 -12.85 14.15
N GLU A 329 -3.50 -13.13 13.15
CA GLU A 329 -3.75 -12.17 12.08
C GLU A 329 -4.66 -11.03 12.58
N GLN A 330 -4.31 -9.79 12.26
CA GLN A 330 -5.16 -8.62 12.50
C GLN A 330 -5.85 -8.22 11.18
N ALA A 331 -7.12 -8.59 11.04
CA ALA A 331 -7.89 -8.39 9.82
C ALA A 331 -8.96 -7.31 10.01
N SER A 332 -8.93 -6.29 9.15
CA SER A 332 -9.98 -5.25 9.09
C SER A 332 -11.06 -5.56 8.06
N GLU A 333 -10.70 -6.34 7.04
CA GLU A 333 -11.53 -6.55 5.85
C GLU A 333 -11.78 -8.04 5.60
N VAL A 334 -12.93 -8.31 4.98
CA VAL A 334 -13.29 -9.63 4.47
C VAL A 334 -12.87 -9.73 3.01
N ASP A 335 -12.21 -10.82 2.65
CA ASP A 335 -11.84 -11.15 1.26
C ASP A 335 -13.06 -11.70 0.50
N THR A 336 -14.14 -10.92 0.45
CA THR A 336 -15.36 -11.26 -0.31
C THR A 336 -15.69 -10.09 -1.23
N ASP A 337 -16.02 -10.37 -2.48
CA ASP A 337 -16.47 -9.31 -3.41
C ASP A 337 -17.90 -8.85 -3.08
N ASP A 338 -18.64 -9.63 -2.29
CA ASP A 338 -19.98 -9.33 -1.78
C ASP A 338 -19.96 -8.18 -0.76
N GLU A 339 -20.49 -7.01 -1.16
CA GLU A 339 -20.54 -5.82 -0.31
C GLU A 339 -21.42 -5.99 0.94
N GLU A 340 -22.51 -6.76 0.86
CA GLU A 340 -23.41 -6.96 2.00
C GLU A 340 -22.71 -7.73 3.11
N LYS A 341 -22.00 -8.81 2.76
CA LYS A 341 -21.19 -9.57 3.72
C LYS A 341 -20.08 -8.73 4.36
N ARG A 342 -19.49 -7.81 3.61
CA ARG A 342 -18.48 -6.87 4.13
C ARG A 342 -19.11 -5.92 5.16
N LYS A 343 -20.26 -5.32 4.84
CA LYS A 343 -21.02 -4.45 5.75
C LYS A 343 -21.49 -5.19 7.01
N ASP A 344 -21.98 -6.42 6.87
CA ASP A 344 -22.42 -7.25 8.00
C ASP A 344 -21.28 -7.62 8.95
N ARG A 345 -20.13 -8.04 8.41
CA ARG A 345 -18.94 -8.32 9.24
C ARG A 345 -18.46 -7.05 9.94
N GLN A 346 -18.44 -5.92 9.24
CA GLN A 346 -18.08 -4.64 9.82
C GLN A 346 -19.03 -4.26 10.97
N LYS A 347 -20.34 -4.42 10.81
CA LYS A 347 -21.33 -4.21 11.88
C LYS A 347 -21.08 -5.11 13.09
N LYS A 348 -20.78 -6.40 12.88
CA LYS A 348 -20.43 -7.34 13.96
C LYS A 348 -19.18 -6.91 14.72
N LEU A 349 -18.15 -6.44 14.02
CA LEU A 349 -16.92 -5.92 14.65
C LEU A 349 -17.21 -4.72 15.53
N TYR A 350 -18.00 -3.76 15.05
CA TYR A 350 -18.34 -2.57 15.83
C TYR A 350 -19.20 -2.89 17.06
N GLN A 351 -20.17 -3.80 16.91
CA GLN A 351 -20.98 -4.28 18.04
C GLN A 351 -20.12 -4.96 19.10
N ALA A 352 -19.21 -5.84 18.70
CA ALA A 352 -18.32 -6.55 19.62
C ALA A 352 -17.27 -5.62 20.26
N ALA A 353 -16.83 -4.57 19.55
CA ALA A 353 -15.94 -3.53 20.05
C ALA A 353 -16.63 -2.53 21.00
N LYS A 354 -17.97 -2.59 21.13
CA LYS A 354 -18.78 -1.64 21.90
C LYS A 354 -18.52 -0.18 21.50
N LEU A 355 -18.32 0.10 20.21
CA LEU A 355 -18.19 1.48 19.71
C LEU A 355 -19.54 2.20 19.74
N THR A 356 -19.49 3.51 19.98
CA THR A 356 -20.66 4.38 19.80
C THR A 356 -20.90 4.67 18.32
N GLU A 357 -22.13 5.06 17.95
CA GLU A 357 -22.45 5.46 16.56
C GLU A 357 -21.59 6.63 16.08
N CYS A 358 -21.26 7.57 16.96
CA CYS A 358 -20.35 8.67 16.64
C CYS A 358 -18.94 8.17 16.28
N GLU A 359 -18.40 7.21 17.03
CA GLU A 359 -17.09 6.59 16.73
C GLU A 359 -17.12 5.76 15.44
N PHE A 360 -18.26 5.13 15.16
CA PHE A 360 -18.51 4.42 13.90
C PHE A 360 -18.44 5.39 12.71
N HIS A 361 -19.16 6.51 12.77
CA HIS A 361 -19.12 7.54 11.73
C HIS A 361 -17.78 8.26 11.62
N ALA A 362 -17.02 8.35 12.72
CA ALA A 362 -15.66 8.88 12.71
C ALA A 362 -14.64 7.96 12.00
N GLY A 363 -15.04 6.73 11.64
CA GLY A 363 -14.18 5.80 10.90
C GLY A 363 -13.03 5.25 11.74
N ILE A 364 -13.19 5.11 13.06
CA ILE A 364 -12.16 4.52 13.91
C ILE A 364 -11.90 3.08 13.45
N PRO A 365 -10.64 2.71 13.14
CA PRO A 365 -10.33 1.37 12.68
C PRO A 365 -10.55 0.36 13.82
N VAL A 366 -11.32 -0.68 13.51
CA VAL A 366 -11.53 -1.84 14.37
C VAL A 366 -10.97 -3.06 13.64
N TRP A 367 -10.08 -3.80 14.29
CA TRP A 367 -9.46 -4.99 13.74
C TRP A 367 -9.96 -6.23 14.45
N GLU A 368 -10.17 -7.28 13.68
CA GLU A 368 -10.43 -8.61 14.18
C GLU A 368 -9.13 -9.35 14.46
N ILE A 369 -9.05 -10.00 15.61
CA ILE A 369 -7.97 -10.94 15.93
C ILE A 369 -8.41 -12.33 15.46
N ILE A 370 -7.79 -12.82 14.39
CA ILE A 370 -7.99 -14.19 13.89
C ILE A 370 -6.85 -15.06 14.42
N ARG A 371 -7.19 -16.09 15.18
CA ARG A 371 -6.21 -17.01 15.78
C ARG A 371 -5.99 -18.22 14.86
N PRO A 372 -4.78 -18.72 14.62
CA PRO A 372 -4.60 -20.01 13.97
C PRO A 372 -5.27 -21.11 14.79
N ALA A 373 -6.05 -21.97 14.14
CA ALA A 373 -6.83 -23.03 14.77
C ALA A 373 -5.94 -24.13 15.35
N TRP A 374 -4.78 -24.35 14.73
CA TRP A 374 -3.79 -25.33 15.14
C TRP A 374 -3.01 -24.93 16.40
N ARG A 375 -3.09 -23.66 16.83
CA ARG A 375 -2.29 -23.15 17.96
C ARG A 375 -2.91 -23.54 19.30
N ALA A 376 -2.14 -24.21 20.14
CA ALA A 376 -2.54 -24.61 21.49
C ALA A 376 -2.89 -23.41 22.39
N ASP A 377 -3.77 -23.64 23.35
CA ASP A 377 -4.22 -22.61 24.30
C ASP A 377 -3.06 -22.12 25.19
N GLU A 378 -2.08 -22.97 25.50
CA GLU A 378 -0.89 -22.59 26.27
C GLU A 378 -0.07 -21.50 25.59
N VAL A 379 0.21 -21.66 24.28
CA VAL A 379 0.89 -20.63 23.48
C VAL A 379 0.06 -19.37 23.42
N THR A 380 -1.25 -19.50 23.29
CA THR A 380 -2.15 -18.34 23.25
C THR A 380 -2.05 -17.52 24.54
N LYS A 381 -1.99 -18.17 25.71
CA LYS A 381 -1.78 -17.48 27.00
C LYS A 381 -0.45 -16.75 27.06
N ILE A 382 0.64 -17.37 26.62
CA ILE A 382 1.97 -16.74 26.57
C ILE A 382 1.93 -15.46 25.72
N LEU A 383 1.30 -15.51 24.55
CA LEU A 383 1.18 -14.35 23.66
C LEU A 383 0.25 -13.26 24.23
N GLU A 384 -0.79 -13.62 24.98
CA GLU A 384 -1.68 -12.68 25.68
C GLU A 384 -0.98 -11.99 26.85
N GLU A 385 -0.11 -12.69 27.59
CA GLU A 385 0.75 -12.11 28.62
C GLU A 385 1.74 -11.12 28.01
N LEU A 386 2.40 -11.46 26.89
CA LEU A 386 3.28 -10.55 26.17
C LEU A 386 2.54 -9.30 25.65
N ASP A 387 1.31 -9.45 25.16
CA ASP A 387 0.49 -8.30 24.78
C ASP A 387 0.15 -7.41 25.97
N SER A 388 -0.07 -7.99 27.15
CA SER A 388 -0.35 -7.25 28.39
C SER A 388 0.86 -6.40 28.82
N ILE A 389 2.06 -6.99 28.81
CA ILE A 389 3.33 -6.29 29.08
C ILE A 389 3.56 -5.17 28.06
N ARG A 390 3.40 -5.45 26.78
CA ARG A 390 3.54 -4.44 25.72
C ARG A 390 2.59 -3.26 25.93
N ASP A 391 1.35 -3.54 26.34
CA ASP A 391 0.36 -2.50 26.60
C ASP A 391 0.68 -1.67 27.86
N GLU A 392 1.32 -2.27 28.88
CA GLU A 392 1.90 -1.57 30.03
C GLU A 392 3.02 -0.61 29.59
N GLN A 393 4.01 -1.11 28.83
CA GLN A 393 5.12 -0.30 28.30
C GLN A 393 4.63 0.86 27.40
N ARG A 394 3.59 0.65 26.60
CA ARG A 394 2.97 1.70 25.79
C ARG A 394 2.29 2.78 26.64
N LYS A 395 1.66 2.40 27.75
CA LYS A 395 1.07 3.37 28.69
C LYS A 395 2.16 4.20 29.36
N GLU A 396 3.26 3.57 29.78
CA GLU A 396 4.39 4.22 30.44
C GLU A 396 5.11 5.21 29.54
N SER A 397 5.33 4.86 28.28
CA SER A 397 5.98 5.75 27.30
C SER A 397 5.15 6.99 26.93
N LYS A 398 3.91 7.12 27.42
CA LYS A 398 2.95 8.21 27.14
C LYS A 398 2.75 8.50 25.65
N ARG A 399 3.13 7.57 24.76
CA ARG A 399 2.97 7.73 23.33
C ARG A 399 1.49 7.63 23.00
N LYS A 400 0.90 8.77 22.64
CA LYS A 400 -0.47 8.87 22.10
C LYS A 400 -0.52 8.24 20.70
N THR A 401 -0.32 6.93 20.62
CA THR A 401 -0.64 6.18 19.41
C THR A 401 -2.16 6.06 19.34
N ALA A 402 -2.72 6.31 18.15
CA ALA A 402 -4.15 6.10 17.94
C ALA A 402 -4.45 4.63 18.23
N LEU A 403 -5.14 4.36 19.35
CA LEU A 403 -5.45 3.00 19.76
C LEU A 403 -6.41 2.40 18.75
N THR A 404 -5.86 1.56 17.88
CA THR A 404 -6.67 0.70 17.02
C THR A 404 -7.31 -0.36 17.90
N ARG A 405 -8.64 -0.39 17.97
CA ARG A 405 -9.34 -1.38 18.82
C ARG A 405 -9.27 -2.74 18.15
N CYS A 406 -8.75 -3.72 18.88
CA CYS A 406 -8.73 -5.11 18.43
C CYS A 406 -9.83 -5.89 19.14
N VAL A 407 -10.56 -6.72 18.41
CA VAL A 407 -11.70 -7.50 18.91
C VAL A 407 -11.52 -8.96 18.54
N ASN A 408 -11.84 -9.85 19.48
CA ASN A 408 -11.89 -11.28 19.21
C ASN A 408 -13.33 -11.71 18.90
N LEU A 409 -13.62 -12.07 17.65
CA LEU A 409 -14.91 -12.63 17.24
C LEU A 409 -14.99 -14.16 17.38
N GLY A 410 -13.92 -14.81 17.86
CA GLY A 410 -13.83 -16.27 17.98
C GLY A 410 -13.49 -16.98 16.66
N ASN A 411 -13.27 -16.24 15.57
CA ASN A 411 -12.88 -16.83 14.30
C ASN A 411 -11.45 -17.38 14.38
N LYS A 412 -11.29 -18.60 13.84
CA LYS A 412 -10.00 -19.29 13.76
C LYS A 412 -9.60 -19.51 12.30
N SER A 413 -8.32 -19.38 12.00
CA SER A 413 -7.75 -19.71 10.69
C SER A 413 -7.46 -21.21 10.64
N ASN A 414 -8.10 -21.92 9.71
CA ASN A 414 -7.93 -23.38 9.56
C ASN A 414 -6.72 -23.76 8.69
N SER A 415 -5.97 -22.78 8.18
CA SER A 415 -4.79 -23.04 7.36
C SER A 415 -3.70 -23.73 8.20
N PRO A 416 -3.10 -24.83 7.70
CA PRO A 416 -1.98 -25.46 8.39
C PRO A 416 -0.77 -24.49 8.44
N PRO A 417 0.14 -24.67 9.41
CA PRO A 417 1.35 -23.86 9.47
C PRO A 417 2.24 -24.14 8.25
N SER A 418 2.83 -23.07 7.69
CA SER A 418 3.75 -23.16 6.55
C SER A 418 5.19 -23.45 6.95
N LEU A 419 5.53 -23.27 8.22
CA LEU A 419 6.84 -23.55 8.80
C LEU A 419 6.74 -24.70 9.79
N ALA A 420 7.87 -25.35 10.04
CA ALA A 420 7.98 -26.31 11.12
C ALA A 420 7.60 -25.66 12.45
N ILE A 421 6.74 -26.30 13.23
CA ILE A 421 6.28 -25.80 14.53
C ILE A 421 6.81 -26.67 15.67
N PHE A 422 6.84 -26.14 16.90
CA PHE A 422 7.18 -26.95 18.06
C PHE A 422 5.99 -27.85 18.45
N PRO A 423 6.22 -29.10 18.88
CA PRO A 423 5.15 -30.03 19.26
C PRO A 423 4.15 -29.47 20.29
N PHE A 424 4.63 -28.73 21.30
CA PHE A 424 3.75 -28.15 22.32
C PHE A 424 2.85 -27.02 21.79
N MET A 425 3.18 -26.43 20.63
CA MET A 425 2.36 -25.38 20.03
C MET A 425 1.13 -25.92 19.33
N LEU A 426 1.06 -27.23 19.07
CA LEU A 426 0.02 -27.83 18.27
C LEU A 426 -1.15 -28.29 19.13
N ASP A 427 -2.37 -27.86 18.79
CA ASP A 427 -3.59 -28.45 19.32
C ASP A 427 -3.76 -29.86 18.75
N VAL A 428 -3.61 -30.85 19.65
CA VAL A 428 -3.75 -32.27 19.34
C VAL A 428 -5.10 -32.59 18.70
N ARG A 429 -6.18 -31.89 19.11
CA ARG A 429 -7.53 -32.13 18.55
C ARG A 429 -7.58 -31.70 17.10
N TRP A 430 -7.17 -30.47 16.82
CA TRP A 430 -7.08 -29.94 15.46
C TRP A 430 -6.21 -30.82 14.58
N HIS A 431 -5.05 -31.28 15.07
CA HIS A 431 -4.15 -32.13 14.29
C HIS A 431 -4.78 -33.46 13.90
N LYS A 432 -5.49 -34.12 14.82
CA LYS A 432 -6.23 -35.36 14.53
C LYS A 432 -7.32 -35.16 13.49
N GLU A 433 -8.10 -34.08 13.62
CA GLU A 433 -9.14 -33.72 12.66
C GLU A 433 -8.55 -33.41 11.28
N TYR A 434 -7.44 -32.67 11.23
CA TYR A 434 -6.75 -32.33 9.99
C TYR A 434 -6.20 -33.57 9.27
N GLN A 435 -5.58 -34.49 10.01
CA GLN A 435 -5.10 -35.78 9.47
C GLN A 435 -6.25 -36.65 8.94
N ALA A 436 -7.36 -36.71 9.69
CA ALA A 436 -8.54 -37.47 9.26
C ALA A 436 -9.19 -36.88 8.00
N ALA A 437 -9.22 -35.55 7.88
CA ALA A 437 -9.78 -34.85 6.73
C ALA A 437 -8.87 -34.92 5.48
N ASN A 438 -7.55 -35.04 5.67
CA ASN A 438 -6.57 -35.00 4.57
C ASN A 438 -5.61 -36.20 4.64
N PRO A 439 -6.09 -37.45 4.44
CA PRO A 439 -5.23 -38.62 4.44
C PRO A 439 -4.19 -38.50 3.31
N GLY A 440 -2.90 -38.53 3.66
CA GLY A 440 -1.80 -38.39 2.69
C GLY A 440 -1.32 -36.95 2.44
N SER A 441 -1.95 -35.94 3.06
CA SER A 441 -1.29 -34.65 3.24
C SER A 441 0.03 -34.89 3.98
N GLY A 442 1.12 -34.25 3.53
CA GLY A 442 2.38 -34.23 4.27
C GLY A 442 2.10 -33.89 5.74
N LEU A 443 2.77 -34.62 6.63
CA LEU A 443 2.67 -34.36 8.07
C LEU A 443 3.03 -32.90 8.31
N VAL A 444 2.35 -32.22 9.24
CA VAL A 444 2.82 -30.91 9.72
C VAL A 444 4.26 -31.09 10.17
N GLU A 445 5.18 -30.33 9.57
CA GLU A 445 6.58 -30.38 9.96
C GLU A 445 6.70 -29.93 11.42
N MET A 446 7.38 -30.73 12.24
CA MET A 446 7.58 -30.43 13.65
C MET A 446 9.07 -30.43 13.97
N TYR A 447 9.47 -29.53 14.86
CA TYR A 447 10.79 -29.59 15.47
C TYR A 447 10.90 -30.81 16.39
N GLU A 448 12.10 -31.37 16.48
CA GLU A 448 12.38 -32.56 17.30
C GLU A 448 12.23 -32.27 18.80
N ASN A 449 12.64 -31.07 19.24
CA ASN A 449 12.65 -30.66 20.63
C ASN A 449 11.87 -29.36 20.83
N ASN A 450 11.22 -29.23 21.99
CA ASN A 450 10.62 -27.97 22.43
C ASN A 450 11.71 -27.00 22.90
N PRO A 451 11.48 -25.67 22.81
CA PRO A 451 12.38 -24.69 23.39
C PRO A 451 12.41 -24.82 24.92
N ASP A 452 13.54 -24.45 25.51
CA ASP A 452 13.78 -24.64 26.95
C ASP A 452 12.72 -23.93 27.80
N GLY A 453 12.24 -24.60 28.84
CA GLY A 453 11.16 -24.12 29.70
C GLY A 453 9.73 -24.20 29.12
N PHE A 454 9.53 -24.63 27.86
CA PHE A 454 8.22 -24.78 27.24
C PHE A 454 7.84 -26.23 26.94
N GLY A 455 6.56 -26.55 27.14
CA GLY A 455 6.01 -27.89 26.91
C GLY A 455 6.55 -28.91 27.90
N ARG A 456 5.74 -29.33 28.89
CA ARG A 456 6.10 -30.51 29.68
C ARG A 456 5.98 -31.74 28.78
N LEU A 457 7.10 -32.21 28.22
CA LEU A 457 7.20 -33.47 27.49
C LEU A 457 6.56 -34.63 28.28
N ASP A 458 6.67 -34.59 29.61
CA ASP A 458 6.17 -35.60 30.54
C ASP A 458 4.64 -35.76 30.53
N ALA A 459 3.87 -34.77 30.05
CA ALA A 459 2.41 -34.85 30.04
C ALA A 459 1.84 -35.57 28.81
N MET A 460 2.61 -35.70 27.71
CA MET A 460 2.14 -36.36 26.47
C MET A 460 2.57 -37.82 26.35
N ILE A 461 3.62 -38.25 27.08
CA ILE A 461 4.11 -39.63 27.10
C ILE A 461 3.71 -40.30 28.41
N GLN A 462 2.42 -40.28 28.75
CA GLN A 462 1.86 -41.40 29.50
C GLN A 462 1.09 -42.25 28.49
N PRO A 463 1.76 -43.22 27.83
CA PRO A 463 1.02 -44.27 27.14
C PRO A 463 0.09 -44.86 28.20
N GLY A 464 -1.21 -44.94 27.90
CA GLY A 464 -2.21 -45.45 28.82
C GLY A 464 -1.67 -46.69 29.53
N GLY A 465 -1.29 -46.50 30.80
CA GLY A 465 -1.24 -47.59 31.74
C GLY A 465 -2.68 -48.07 31.83
N ASN A 466 -2.99 -49.11 31.05
CA ASN A 466 -4.17 -49.92 31.27
C ASN A 466 -4.12 -50.37 32.74
N GLN A 467 -4.94 -49.73 33.58
CA GLN A 467 -5.43 -50.31 34.82
C GLN A 467 -6.87 -50.73 34.62
#